data_AF-A0A1Y4BCE8-F1
#
_entry.id   AF-A0A1Y4BCE8-F1
#
_cell.length_a   1.000
_cell.length_b   1.000
_cell.length_c   1.000
_cell.angle_alpha   90.00
_cell.angle_beta   90.00
_cell.angle_gamma   90.00
#
_symmetry.space_group_name_H-M   'P 1'
#
loop_
_entity.id
_entity.type
_entity.pdbx_description
1 polymer ?
#
loop_
_entity_poly.entity_id
_entity_poly.type
_entity_poly.pdbx_seq_one_letter_code
_entity_poly.pdbx_strand_id
1 'polypeptide(L)'
;MQSKWVQVGSVRRFDEVKPDKAQVMKVAEESLEVFSAWENFRDDASDVKRSAVVDECADVIQATLNLVAALGVEDFRPWMKACELRNRKRGRITDGKVDE
;
A
#
# COMPACT_ATOMS: atom_id res chain seq x y z
N MET A 1 -3.28 -22.44 -7.70
CA MET A 1 -2.75 -21.23 -8.36
C MET A 1 -2.99 -20.06 -7.42
N GLN A 2 -1.96 -19.32 -7.00
CA GLN A 2 -2.18 -18.11 -6.20
C GLN A 2 -2.96 -17.09 -7.03
N SER A 3 -3.93 -16.44 -6.39
CA SER A 3 -4.63 -15.31 -7.00
C SER A 3 -3.61 -14.23 -7.36
N LYS A 4 -3.79 -13.58 -8.52
CA LYS A 4 -3.04 -12.36 -8.88
C LYS A 4 -3.56 -11.13 -8.09
N TRP A 5 -4.59 -11.31 -7.27
CA TRP A 5 -5.25 -10.24 -6.52
C TRP A 5 -4.91 -10.32 -5.03
N VAL A 6 -4.62 -9.16 -4.46
CA VAL A 6 -4.58 -8.93 -3.01
C VAL A 6 -5.85 -8.15 -2.65
N GLN A 7 -6.63 -8.66 -1.70
CA GLN A 7 -7.87 -8.02 -1.24
C GLN A 7 -7.59 -7.20 0.02
N VAL A 8 -7.95 -5.92 -0.01
CA VAL A 8 -7.80 -5.01 1.14
C VAL A 8 -9.16 -4.65 1.77
N GLY A 9 -10.24 -4.67 1.00
CA GLY A 9 -11.56 -4.24 1.49
C GLY A 9 -11.66 -2.73 1.64
N SER A 10 -12.53 -2.27 2.55
CA SER A 10 -12.65 -0.86 2.95
C SER A 10 -11.76 -0.58 4.15
N VAL A 11 -10.95 0.48 4.08
CA VAL A 11 -10.09 0.93 5.17
C VAL A 11 -10.73 2.14 5.84
N ARG A 12 -10.89 2.09 7.16
CA ARG A 12 -11.43 3.22 7.94
C ARG A 12 -10.31 4.24 8.17
N ARG A 13 -10.54 5.50 7.80
CA ARG A 13 -9.66 6.61 8.16
C ARG A 13 -9.70 6.91 9.66
N PHE A 14 -8.69 7.60 10.16
CA PHE A 14 -8.73 8.17 11.51
C PHE A 14 -9.85 9.20 11.64
N ASP A 15 -10.39 9.37 12.85
CA ASP A 15 -11.53 10.26 13.10
C ASP A 15 -11.18 11.72 12.74
N GLU A 16 -9.95 12.15 13.06
CA GLU A 16 -9.40 13.44 12.66
C GLU A 16 -8.20 13.26 11.73
N VAL A 17 -8.25 13.91 10.55
CA VAL A 17 -7.16 13.94 9.57
C VAL A 17 -7.02 15.36 9.01
N LYS A 18 -5.79 15.80 8.75
CA LYS A 18 -5.49 17.13 8.19
C LYS A 18 -4.42 17.00 7.11
N PRO A 19 -4.52 17.75 5.99
CA PRO A 19 -3.55 17.66 4.89
C PRO A 19 -2.31 18.50 5.22
N ASP A 20 -1.67 18.20 6.35
CA ASP A 20 -0.51 18.92 6.85
C ASP A 20 0.79 18.11 6.69
N LYS A 21 1.89 18.74 7.06
CA LYS A 21 3.21 18.12 6.99
C LYS A 21 3.30 16.84 7.81
N ALA A 22 2.66 16.78 8.99
CA ALA A 22 2.74 15.61 9.85
C ALA A 22 2.05 14.41 9.18
N GLN A 23 0.88 14.62 8.57
CA GLN A 23 0.16 13.57 7.85
C GLN A 23 0.95 13.02 6.65
N VAL A 24 1.63 13.90 5.90
CA VAL A 24 2.49 13.48 4.78
C VAL A 24 3.75 12.75 5.27
N MET A 25 4.35 13.23 6.37
CA MET A 25 5.53 12.59 6.96
C MET A 25 5.25 11.16 7.42
N LYS A 26 4.06 10.86 7.97
CA LYS A 26 3.72 9.47 8.34
C LYS A 26 3.81 8.51 7.15
N VAL A 27 3.37 8.90 5.96
CA VAL A 27 3.51 8.03 4.76
C VAL A 27 4.97 7.66 4.50
N ALA A 28 5.89 8.61 4.69
CA ALA A 28 7.32 8.36 4.51
C ALA A 28 7.89 7.51 5.66
N GLU A 29 7.49 7.78 6.90
CA GLU A 29 7.90 7.00 8.08
C GLU A 29 7.48 5.53 7.95
N GLU A 30 6.20 5.25 7.70
CA GLU A 30 5.72 3.86 7.54
C GLU A 30 6.44 3.16 6.39
N SER A 31 6.77 3.88 5.31
CA SER A 31 7.50 3.31 4.17
C SER A 31 8.93 2.90 4.55
N LEU A 32 9.57 3.65 5.45
CA LEU A 32 10.88 3.30 5.99
C LEU A 32 10.78 2.15 7.01
N GLU A 33 9.70 2.10 7.79
CA GLU A 33 9.44 1.01 8.73
C GLU A 33 9.25 -0.33 7.99
N VAL A 34 8.55 -0.35 6.84
CA VAL A 34 8.53 -1.52 5.94
C VAL A 34 9.94 -1.98 5.55
N PHE A 35 10.81 -1.03 5.19
CA PHE A 35 12.18 -1.35 4.80
C PHE A 35 12.97 -1.97 5.97
N SER A 36 12.92 -1.34 7.14
CA SER A 36 13.59 -1.85 8.34
C SER A 36 13.02 -3.20 8.81
N ALA A 37 11.70 -3.41 8.73
CA ALA A 37 11.09 -4.71 9.01
C ALA A 37 11.55 -5.78 8.02
N TRP A 38 11.70 -5.42 6.74
CA TRP A 38 12.21 -6.34 5.72
C TRP A 38 13.67 -6.71 5.96
N GLU A 39 14.53 -5.78 6.39
CA GLU A 39 15.92 -6.11 6.76
C GLU A 39 15.96 -7.15 7.89
N ASN A 40 15.12 -6.97 8.91
CA ASN A 40 14.99 -7.95 10.00
C ASN A 40 14.49 -9.31 9.50
N PHE A 41 13.52 -9.33 8.58
CA PHE A 41 13.02 -10.57 7.97
C PHE A 41 14.06 -11.25 7.06
N ARG A 42 14.88 -10.48 6.34
CA ARG A 42 15.96 -11.00 5.50
C ARG A 42 16.99 -11.74 6.35
N ASP A 43 17.31 -11.19 7.52
CA ASP A 43 18.30 -11.75 8.42
C ASP A 43 17.75 -12.91 9.27
N ASP A 44 16.44 -12.91 9.56
CA ASP A 44 15.69 -14.00 10.19
C ASP A 44 14.31 -14.19 9.53
N ALA A 45 14.19 -15.21 8.67
CA ALA A 45 12.98 -15.49 7.90
C ALA A 45 11.85 -16.17 8.70
N SER A 46 11.73 -15.87 9.99
CA SER A 46 10.67 -16.40 10.85
C SER A 46 9.29 -15.82 10.49
N ASP A 47 8.24 -16.57 10.79
CA ASP A 47 6.85 -16.13 10.55
C ASP A 47 6.51 -14.85 11.30
N VAL A 48 7.15 -14.62 12.45
CA VAL A 48 7.01 -13.38 13.24
C VAL A 48 7.56 -12.19 12.46
N LYS A 49 8.77 -12.29 11.90
CA LYS A 49 9.37 -11.20 11.12
C LYS A 49 8.65 -10.98 9.80
N ARG A 50 8.17 -12.06 9.17
CA ARG A 50 7.29 -11.96 8.00
C ARG A 50 6.02 -11.20 8.32
N SER A 51 5.39 -11.48 9.46
CA SER A 51 4.16 -10.79 9.89
C SER A 51 4.42 -9.31 10.13
N ALA A 52 5.55 -8.96 10.76
CA ALA A 52 5.94 -7.56 10.94
C ALA A 52 6.02 -6.81 9.61
N VAL A 53 6.64 -7.38 8.56
CA VAL A 53 6.67 -6.75 7.22
C VAL A 53 5.26 -6.48 6.67
N VAL A 54 4.32 -7.41 6.91
CA VAL A 54 2.93 -7.27 6.45
C VAL A 54 2.18 -6.21 7.25
N ASP A 55 2.42 -6.11 8.55
CA ASP A 55 1.84 -5.08 9.42
C ASP A 55 2.30 -3.69 8.97
N GLU A 56 3.61 -3.49 8.75
CA GLU A 56 4.13 -2.21 8.25
C GLU A 56 3.56 -1.85 6.86
N CYS A 57 3.32 -2.86 6.00
CA CYS A 57 2.64 -2.62 4.72
C CYS A 57 1.20 -2.13 4.91
N ALA A 58 0.49 -2.63 5.93
CA ALA A 58 -0.85 -2.17 6.27
C ALA A 58 -0.81 -0.73 6.81
N ASP A 59 0.19 -0.38 7.61
CA ASP A 59 0.36 0.97 8.13
C ASP A 59 0.69 1.99 7.03
N VAL A 60 1.50 1.63 6.02
CA VAL A 60 1.69 2.46 4.82
C VAL A 60 0.35 2.73 4.10
N ILE A 61 -0.48 1.70 3.93
CA ILE A 61 -1.80 1.84 3.30
C ILE A 61 -2.69 2.75 4.16
N GLN A 62 -2.72 2.56 5.48
CA GLN A 62 -3.50 3.37 6.41
C GLN A 62 -3.05 4.84 6.38
N ALA A 63 -1.75 5.11 6.48
CA ALA A 63 -1.19 6.47 6.42
C ALA A 63 -1.51 7.16 5.08
N THR A 64 -1.40 6.42 3.98
CA THR A 64 -1.77 6.92 2.64
C THR A 64 -3.26 7.27 2.57
N LEU A 65 -4.13 6.39 3.06
CA LEU A 65 -5.58 6.62 3.00
C LEU A 65 -6.06 7.70 3.98
N ASN A 66 -5.37 7.89 5.11
CA ASN A 66 -5.58 9.04 5.99
C ASN A 66 -5.25 10.35 5.27
N LEU A 67 -4.14 10.42 4.52
CA LEU A 67 -3.81 11.59 3.70
C LEU A 67 -4.83 11.82 2.58
N VAL A 68 -5.25 10.76 1.88
CA VAL A 68 -6.31 10.83 0.84
C VAL A 68 -7.60 11.39 1.42
N ALA A 69 -8.01 10.89 2.59
CA ALA A 69 -9.18 11.41 3.29
C ALA A 69 -9.02 12.87 3.73
N ALA A 70 -7.83 13.25 4.21
CA ALA A 70 -7.52 14.62 4.59
C ALA A 70 -7.63 15.61 3.41
N LEU A 71 -7.45 15.12 2.18
CA LEU A 71 -7.64 15.87 0.95
C LEU A 71 -9.10 15.89 0.46
N GLY A 72 -10.04 15.34 1.24
CA GLY A 72 -11.46 15.33 0.94
C GLY A 72 -11.90 14.22 -0.03
N VAL A 73 -11.10 13.16 -0.20
CA VAL A 73 -11.44 12.04 -1.07
C VAL A 73 -11.96 10.87 -0.24
N GLU A 74 -13.25 10.55 -0.42
CA GLU A 74 -13.91 9.42 0.25
C GLU A 74 -13.90 8.14 -0.57
N ASP A 75 -13.91 8.26 -1.91
CA ASP A 75 -13.84 7.13 -2.84
C ASP A 75 -12.57 7.19 -3.69
N PHE A 76 -11.56 6.42 -3.27
CA PHE A 76 -10.26 6.35 -3.96
C PHE A 76 -10.21 5.32 -5.11
N ARG A 77 -11.30 4.55 -5.33
CA ARG A 77 -11.35 3.48 -6.36
C ARG A 77 -11.02 3.98 -7.77
N PRO A 78 -11.48 5.17 -8.23
CA PRO A 78 -11.14 5.67 -9.56
C PRO A 78 -9.62 5.88 -9.76
N TRP A 79 -8.92 6.39 -8.75
CA TRP A 79 -7.46 6.60 -8.80
C TRP A 79 -6.70 5.28 -8.83
N MET A 80 -7.13 4.30 -8.04
CA MET A 80 -6.55 2.95 -8.06
C MET A 80 -6.76 2.26 -9.40
N LYS A 81 -7.96 2.34 -9.98
CA LYS A 81 -8.25 1.81 -11.33
C LYS A 81 -7.39 2.50 -12.39
N ALA A 82 -7.23 3.82 -12.31
CA ALA A 82 -6.35 4.56 -13.22
C ALA A 82 -4.87 4.14 -13.05
N CYS A 83 -4.41 3.87 -11.83
CA CYS A 83 -3.08 3.35 -11.55
C CYS A 83 -2.85 1.98 -12.19
N GLU A 84 -3.81 1.07 -12.04
CA GLU A 84 -3.79 -0.26 -12.66
C GLU A 84 -3.69 -0.14 -14.19
N LEU A 85 -4.54 0.67 -14.81
CA LEU A 85 -4.53 0.91 -16.27
C LEU A 85 -3.17 1.45 -16.76
N ARG A 86 -2.54 2.36 -16.01
CA ARG A 86 -1.19 2.86 -16.33
C ARG A 86 -0.15 1.74 -16.24
N ASN A 87 -0.22 0.86 -15.25
CA ASN A 87 0.71 -0.25 -15.10
C ASN A 87 0.50 -1.34 -16.18
N ARG A 88 -0.74 -1.55 -16.64
CA ARG A 88 -1.06 -2.38 -17.81
C ARG A 88 -0.45 -1.82 -19.09
N LYS A 89 -0.65 -0.52 -19.35
CA LYS A 89 -0.04 0.18 -20.51
C LYS A 89 1.50 0.13 -20.51
N ARG A 90 2.11 0.06 -19.33
CA ARG A 90 3.56 -0.09 -19.15
C ARG A 90 4.06 -1.54 -19.22
N GLY A 91 3.18 -2.51 -19.45
CA GLY A 91 3.53 -3.93 -19.46
C GLY A 91 3.92 -4.52 -18.10
N ARG A 92 3.63 -3.84 -16.98
CA ARG A 92 3.96 -4.30 -15.62
C ARG A 92 2.91 -5.25 -15.05
N ILE A 93 1.64 -5.03 -15.41
CA ILE A 93 0.55 -5.97 -15.15
C ILE A 93 0.23 -6.63 -16.49
N THR A 94 0.71 -7.86 -16.65
CA THR A 94 0.43 -8.67 -17.83
C THR A 94 -0.63 -9.71 -17.44
N ASP A 95 -1.77 -9.70 -18.14
CA ASP A 95 -2.87 -10.65 -17.90
C ASP A 95 -2.50 -12.11 -18.26
N GLY A 96 -1.22 -12.38 -18.52
CA GLY A 96 -0.74 -13.66 -19.05
C GLY A 96 -0.90 -13.79 -20.56
N LYS A 97 -1.30 -12.72 -21.26
CA LYS A 97 -1.11 -12.64 -22.72
C LYS A 97 0.34 -12.26 -22.97
N VAL A 98 1.19 -13.28 -23.13
CA VAL A 98 2.41 -13.12 -23.91
C VAL A 98 1.92 -12.98 -25.34
N ASP A 99 2.33 -11.91 -26.03
CA ASP A 99 1.98 -11.70 -27.43
C ASP A 99 2.38 -12.96 -28.24
N GLU A 100 1.43 -13.52 -28.99
CA GLU A 100 1.66 -14.55 -30.03
C GLU A 100 2.31 -13.93 -31.27
#